data_AF-A0A1I2C578-F1
#
_entry.id   AF-A0A1I2C578-F1
#
_cell.length_a   1.000
_cell.length_b   1.000
_cell.length_c   1.000
_cell.angle_alpha   90.00
_cell.angle_beta   90.00
_cell.angle_gamma   90.00
#
_symmetry.space_group_name_H-M   'P 1'
#
loop_
_entity.id
_entity.type
_entity.pdbx_description
1 polymer ?
#
loop_
_entity_poly.entity_id
_entity_poly.type
_entity_poly.pdbx_seq_one_letter_code
_entity_poly.pdbx_strand_id
1 'polypeptide(L)'
;MLSVLWVPVLLMPFALLTVGLVWFISSLGVFLRDIGQLMGIVSSLLMFMAPIFYPLHSVPVGFAEFLYLNPLTFIVEQVRNVAIWGSPVDWMGWALYCFVAYVVAWLGLMWFQRMRGGFADVL
;
A
#
# COMPACT_ATOMS: atom_id res chain seq x y z
N MET A 1 7.91 1.54 -24.90
CA MET A 1 7.96 2.90 -24.30
C MET A 1 6.59 3.53 -24.07
N LEU A 2 5.56 3.27 -24.91
CA LEU A 2 4.20 3.79 -24.66
C LEU A 2 3.57 3.28 -23.35
N SER A 3 3.98 2.10 -22.88
CA SER A 3 3.45 1.45 -21.67
C SER A 3 3.67 2.25 -20.38
N VAL A 4 4.70 3.11 -20.32
CA VAL A 4 5.01 3.97 -19.16
C VAL A 4 3.85 4.93 -18.83
N LEU A 5 3.05 5.31 -19.82
CA LEU A 5 1.89 6.19 -19.62
C LEU A 5 0.82 5.59 -18.68
N TRP A 6 0.84 4.27 -18.48
CA TRP A 6 -0.07 3.59 -17.56
C TRP A 6 0.39 3.63 -16.11
N VAL A 7 1.64 4.02 -15.81
CA VAL A 7 2.18 4.04 -14.44
C VAL A 7 1.31 4.86 -13.46
N PRO A 8 0.79 6.06 -13.79
CA PRO A 8 -0.10 6.79 -12.90
C PRO A 8 -1.39 6.01 -12.58
N VAL A 9 -1.94 5.29 -13.55
CA VAL A 9 -3.13 4.45 -13.39
C VAL A 9 -2.82 3.24 -12.50
N LEU A 10 -1.64 2.64 -12.67
CA LEU A 10 -1.18 1.53 -11.84
C LEU A 10 -1.03 1.94 -10.37
N LEU A 11 -0.62 3.18 -10.10
CA LEU A 11 -0.44 3.69 -8.74
C LEU A 11 -1.75 4.11 -8.04
N MET A 12 -2.84 4.36 -8.78
CA MET A 12 -4.12 4.79 -8.20
C MET A 12 -4.64 3.89 -7.06
N PRO A 13 -4.73 2.56 -7.20
CA PRO A 13 -5.23 1.73 -6.12
C PRO A 13 -4.29 1.71 -4.91
N PHE A 14 -2.98 1.90 -5.10
CA PHE A 14 -2.05 2.03 -3.98
C PHE A 14 -2.28 3.35 -3.20
N ALA A 15 -2.55 4.44 -3.91
CA ALA A 15 -2.94 5.70 -3.27
C ALA A 15 -4.24 5.55 -2.47
N LEU A 16 -5.25 4.87 -3.04
CA LEU A 16 -6.51 4.59 -2.34
C LEU A 16 -6.31 3.73 -1.08
N LEU A 17 -5.51 2.67 -1.19
CA LEU A 17 -5.14 1.83 -0.04
C LEU A 17 -4.47 2.66 1.05
N THR A 18 -3.53 3.53 0.66
CA THR A 18 -2.81 4.41 1.58
C THR A 18 -3.76 5.35 2.31
N VAL A 19 -4.74 5.94 1.61
CA VAL A 19 -5.78 6.78 2.25
C VAL A 19 -6.55 5.98 3.32
N GLY A 20 -6.95 4.76 3.00
CA GLY A 20 -7.62 3.87 3.96
C GLY A 20 -6.80 3.61 5.22
N LEU A 21 -5.52 3.27 5.04
CA LEU A 21 -4.59 3.05 6.15
C LEU A 21 -4.36 4.35 6.96
N VAL A 22 -4.24 5.49 6.30
CA VAL A 22 -4.08 6.80 6.96
C VAL A 22 -5.29 7.13 7.83
N TRP A 23 -6.52 6.83 7.39
CA TRP A 23 -7.71 7.01 8.23
C TRP A 23 -7.68 6.17 9.50
N PHE A 24 -7.23 4.92 9.42
CA PHE A 24 -7.03 4.09 10.61
C PHE A 24 -5.95 4.67 11.54
N ILE A 25 -4.77 4.92 11.00
CA ILE A 25 -3.60 5.34 11.79
C ILE A 25 -3.82 6.72 12.41
N SER A 26 -4.39 7.66 11.66
CA SER A 26 -4.67 9.02 12.16
C SER A 26 -5.67 9.00 13.31
N SER A 27 -6.69 8.13 13.26
CA SER A 27 -7.63 7.99 14.38
C SER A 27 -6.95 7.52 15.66
N LEU A 28 -5.98 6.61 15.54
CA LEU A 28 -5.22 6.11 16.69
C LEU A 28 -4.19 7.14 17.17
N GLY A 29 -3.60 7.91 16.25
CA GLY A 29 -2.57 8.91 16.54
C GLY A 29 -3.06 10.05 17.43
N VAL A 30 -4.37 10.32 17.47
CA VAL A 30 -4.96 11.29 18.41
C VAL A 30 -4.81 10.82 19.87
N PHE A 31 -4.87 9.51 20.11
CA PHE A 31 -4.78 8.93 21.46
C PHE A 31 -3.35 8.52 21.82
N LEU A 32 -2.55 8.10 20.84
CA LEU A 32 -1.19 7.59 21.05
C LEU A 32 -0.15 8.51 20.39
N ARG A 33 0.58 9.25 21.22
CA ARG A 33 1.58 10.25 20.79
C ARG A 33 2.75 9.65 19.99
N ASP A 34 3.08 8.38 20.21
CA ASP A 34 4.24 7.72 19.60
C ASP A 34 3.96 7.13 18.20
N ILE A 35 2.71 7.16 17.74
CA ILE A 35 2.34 6.59 16.43
C ILE A 35 3.11 7.23 15.28
N GLY A 36 3.33 8.55 15.33
CA GLY A 36 4.07 9.24 14.28
C GLY A 36 5.48 8.69 14.10
N GLN A 37 6.21 8.48 15.19
CA GLN A 37 7.56 7.92 15.16
C GLN A 37 7.56 6.45 14.71
N LEU A 38 6.62 5.64 15.23
CA LEU A 38 6.48 4.24 14.83
C LEU A 38 6.19 4.10 13.34
N MET A 39 5.35 4.96 12.76
CA MET A 39 5.04 4.90 11.33
C MET A 39 6.25 5.17 10.43
N GLY A 40 7.21 6.00 10.87
CA GLY A 40 8.47 6.19 10.14
C GLY A 40 9.29 4.91 10.06
N ILE A 41 9.37 4.17 11.18
CA ILE A 41 10.05 2.87 11.24
C ILE A 41 9.32 1.85 10.38
N VAL A 42 8.00 1.74 10.51
CA VAL A 42 7.16 0.81 9.73
C VAL A 42 7.28 1.07 8.23
N SER A 43 7.27 2.34 7.80
CA SER A 43 7.41 2.70 6.39
C SER A 43 8.78 2.29 5.84
N SER A 44 9.84 2.47 6.64
CA SER A 44 11.19 2.02 6.27
C SER A 44 11.25 0.50 6.15
N LEU A 45 10.68 -0.23 7.10
CA LEU A 45 10.60 -1.70 7.06
C LEU A 45 9.81 -2.17 5.82
N LEU A 46 8.65 -1.56 5.54
CA LEU A 46 7.85 -1.87 4.35
C LEU A 46 8.64 -1.65 3.06
N MET A 47 9.44 -0.58 2.97
CA MET A 47 10.29 -0.31 1.81
C MET A 47 11.36 -1.38 1.63
N PHE A 48 12.07 -1.77 2.69
CA PHE A 48 13.13 -2.79 2.62
C PHE A 48 12.58 -4.21 2.40
N MET A 49 11.38 -4.50 2.90
CA MET A 49 10.69 -5.76 2.66
C MET A 49 10.08 -5.84 1.26
N ALA A 50 9.88 -4.72 0.56
CA ALA A 50 9.41 -4.76 -0.83
C ALA A 50 10.59 -5.02 -1.78
N PRO A 51 10.39 -5.73 -2.91
CA PRO A 51 11.40 -5.96 -3.94
C PRO A 51 11.63 -4.69 -4.80
N ILE A 52 12.02 -3.60 -4.15
CA ILE A 52 12.37 -2.32 -4.78
C ILE A 52 13.82 -2.37 -5.26
N PHE A 53 14.74 -2.78 -4.38
CA PHE A 53 16.18 -2.80 -4.65
C PHE A 53 16.67 -4.09 -5.33
N TYR A 54 15.86 -5.15 -5.33
CA TYR A 54 16.18 -6.44 -5.91
C TYR A 54 14.97 -7.03 -6.65
N PRO A 55 15.19 -7.87 -7.67
CA PRO A 55 14.10 -8.54 -8.35
C PRO A 55 13.56 -9.72 -7.53
N LEU A 56 12.25 -10.02 -7.66
CA LEU A 56 11.60 -11.11 -6.92
C LEU A 56 12.22 -12.50 -7.18
N HIS A 57 12.75 -12.74 -8.38
CA HIS A 57 13.35 -14.03 -8.75
C HIS A 57 14.67 -14.34 -8.03
N SER A 58 15.32 -13.35 -7.40
CA SER A 58 16.54 -13.60 -6.61
C SER A 58 16.23 -14.06 -5.18
N VAL A 59 14.95 -14.09 -4.79
CA VAL A 59 14.50 -14.50 -3.46
C VAL A 59 14.25 -16.02 -3.46
N PRO A 60 14.64 -16.76 -2.40
CA PRO A 60 14.32 -18.18 -2.29
C PRO A 60 12.81 -18.44 -2.39
N VAL A 61 12.43 -19.55 -3.04
CA VAL A 61 11.04 -19.86 -3.42
C VAL A 61 10.05 -19.80 -2.24
N GLY A 62 10.47 -20.13 -1.02
CA GLY A 62 9.62 -20.04 0.17
C GLY A 62 9.42 -18.62 0.75
N PHE A 63 10.31 -17.67 0.45
CA PHE A 63 10.21 -16.29 0.95
C PHE A 63 9.47 -15.36 -0.02
N ALA A 64 9.44 -15.69 -1.32
CA ALA A 64 8.80 -14.88 -2.34
C ALA A 64 7.29 -14.66 -2.07
N GLU A 65 6.58 -15.69 -1.58
CA GLU A 65 5.16 -15.61 -1.26
C GLU A 65 4.88 -14.65 -0.09
N PHE A 66 5.73 -14.65 0.94
CA PHE A 66 5.59 -13.72 2.06
C PHE A 66 5.80 -12.26 1.63
N LEU A 67 6.57 -11.99 0.58
CA LEU A 67 6.74 -10.64 0.06
C LEU A 67 5.42 -10.11 -0.53
N TYR A 68 4.55 -10.97 -1.09
CA TYR A 68 3.25 -10.53 -1.60
C TYR A 68 2.26 -10.10 -0.51
N LEU A 69 2.52 -10.41 0.76
CA LEU A 69 1.77 -9.83 1.89
C LEU A 69 2.04 -8.33 2.04
N ASN A 70 3.20 -7.86 1.58
CA ASN A 70 3.49 -6.44 1.56
C ASN A 70 2.71 -5.78 0.40
N PRO A 71 1.81 -4.83 0.68
CA PRO A 71 0.98 -4.20 -0.34
C PRO A 71 1.80 -3.43 -1.39
N LEU A 72 3.07 -3.11 -1.12
CA LEU A 72 3.98 -2.48 -2.08
C LEU A 72 4.48 -3.46 -3.14
N THR A 73 4.58 -4.75 -2.83
CA THR A 73 5.24 -5.74 -3.70
C THR A 73 4.59 -5.83 -5.07
N PHE A 74 3.26 -6.00 -5.10
CA PHE A 74 2.51 -6.09 -6.36
C PHE A 74 2.68 -4.82 -7.22
N ILE A 75 2.55 -3.64 -6.62
CA ILE A 75 2.61 -2.37 -7.36
C ILE A 75 4.00 -2.10 -7.92
N VAL A 76 5.04 -2.40 -7.13
CA VAL A 76 6.45 -2.22 -7.53
C VAL A 76 6.78 -3.16 -8.68
N GLU A 77 6.34 -4.42 -8.61
CA GLU A 77 6.56 -5.39 -9.68
C GLU A 77 5.83 -4.99 -10.97
N GLN A 78 4.56 -4.60 -10.89
CA GLN A 78 3.79 -4.15 -12.06
C GLN A 78 4.40 -2.91 -12.71
N VAL A 79 4.76 -1.90 -11.91
CA VAL A 79 5.42 -0.70 -12.43
C VAL A 79 6.76 -1.04 -13.08
N ARG A 80 7.57 -1.92 -12.47
CA ARG A 80 8.84 -2.38 -13.05
C ARG A 80 8.63 -3.08 -14.40
N ASN A 81 7.67 -4.01 -14.47
CA ASN A 81 7.37 -4.78 -15.68
C ASN A 81 6.89 -3.88 -16.82
N VAL A 82 6.02 -2.93 -16.52
CA VAL A 82 5.44 -2.01 -17.52
C VAL A 82 6.45 -0.94 -17.94
N ALA A 83 7.21 -0.37 -17.00
CA ALA A 83 8.10 0.75 -17.28
C ALA A 83 9.47 0.33 -17.83
N ILE A 84 10.05 -0.75 -17.31
CA ILE A 84 11.40 -1.21 -17.70
C ILE A 84 11.32 -2.27 -18.79
N TRP A 85 10.51 -3.31 -18.59
CA TRP A 85 10.45 -4.47 -19.49
C TRP A 85 9.44 -4.28 -20.63
N GLY A 86 8.58 -3.26 -20.57
CA GLY A 86 7.55 -3.00 -21.56
C GLY A 86 6.46 -4.07 -21.62
N SER A 87 6.35 -4.89 -20.57
CA SER A 87 5.33 -5.94 -20.46
C SER A 87 3.92 -5.35 -20.40
N PRO A 88 2.89 -6.11 -20.82
CA PRO A 88 1.50 -5.68 -20.65
C PRO A 88 1.12 -5.58 -19.18
N VAL A 89 0.16 -4.71 -18.89
CA VAL A 89 -0.45 -4.57 -17.56
C VAL A 89 -1.25 -5.83 -17.24
N ASP A 90 -1.04 -6.40 -16.05
CA ASP A 90 -1.95 -7.41 -15.50
C ASP A 90 -3.21 -6.73 -14.93
N TRP A 91 -4.23 -6.61 -15.78
CA TRP A 91 -5.50 -6.01 -15.42
C TRP A 91 -6.26 -6.80 -14.36
N MET A 92 -6.09 -8.12 -14.29
CA MET A 92 -6.78 -8.95 -13.31
C MET A 92 -6.21 -8.72 -11.91
N GLY A 93 -4.88 -8.77 -11.78
CA GLY A 93 -4.20 -8.44 -10.53
C GLY A 93 -4.48 -7.00 -10.10
N TRP A 94 -4.46 -6.05 -11.05
CA TRP A 94 -4.76 -4.65 -10.75
C TRP A 94 -6.20 -4.45 -10.27
N ALA A 95 -7.19 -5.12 -10.89
CA ALA A 95 -8.59 -5.03 -10.47
C ALA A 95 -8.80 -5.65 -9.08
N LEU A 96 -8.17 -6.79 -8.78
CA LEU A 96 -8.22 -7.40 -7.45
C LEU A 96 -7.59 -6.49 -6.40
N TYR A 97 -6.43 -5.91 -6.71
CA TYR A 97 -5.75 -4.97 -5.83
C TYR A 97 -6.58 -3.71 -5.59
N CYS A 98 -7.25 -3.20 -6.63
CA CYS A 98 -8.19 -2.07 -6.52
C CYS A 98 -9.40 -2.41 -5.64
N PHE A 99 -9.97 -3.60 -5.77
CA PHE A 99 -11.06 -4.07 -4.91
C PHE A 99 -10.63 -4.14 -3.44
N VAL A 100 -9.46 -4.72 -3.15
CA VAL A 100 -8.91 -4.76 -1.79
C VAL A 100 -8.67 -3.35 -1.24
N ALA A 101 -8.04 -2.47 -2.04
CA ALA A 101 -7.82 -1.08 -1.67
C ALA A 101 -9.12 -0.34 -1.34
N TYR A 102 -10.17 -0.56 -2.14
CA TYR A 102 -11.49 0.02 -1.91
C TYR A 102 -12.12 -0.47 -0.60
N VAL A 103 -12.07 -1.78 -0.33
CA VAL A 103 -12.57 -2.37 0.92
C VAL A 103 -11.83 -1.79 2.13
N VAL A 104 -10.50 -1.73 2.07
CA VAL A 104 -9.68 -1.16 3.16
C VAL A 104 -9.96 0.32 3.35
N ALA A 105 -10.10 1.09 2.28
CA ALA A 105 -10.46 2.51 2.35
C ALA A 105 -11.84 2.71 2.99
N TRP A 106 -12.82 1.91 2.60
CA TRP A 106 -14.17 1.96 3.17
C TRP A 106 -14.19 1.62 4.65
N LEU A 107 -13.49 0.56 5.06
CA LEU A 107 -13.35 0.18 6.47
C LEU A 107 -12.62 1.26 7.28
N GLY A 108 -11.57 1.85 6.72
CA GLY A 108 -10.83 2.95 7.36
C GLY A 108 -11.68 4.18 7.56
N LEU A 109 -12.52 4.53 6.58
CA LEU A 109 -13.46 5.63 6.68
C LEU A 109 -14.50 5.37 7.77
N MET A 110 -15.10 4.18 7.79
CA MET A 110 -16.07 3.78 8.80
C MET A 110 -15.49 3.82 10.21
N TRP A 111 -14.24 3.36 10.37
CA TRP A 111 -13.52 3.40 11.64
C TRP A 111 -13.24 4.83 12.09
N PHE A 112 -12.68 5.65 11.20
CA PHE A 112 -12.38 7.05 11.48
C PHE A 112 -13.64 7.84 11.86
N GLN A 113 -14.76 7.62 11.16
CA GLN A 113 -16.03 8.26 11.50
C GLN A 113 -16.58 7.83 12.86
N ARG A 114 -16.40 6.55 13.25
CA ARG A 114 -16.79 6.09 14.60
C ARG A 114 -15.95 6.73 15.69
N MET A 115 -14.64 6.85 15.47
CA MET A 115 -13.71 7.41 16.46
C MET A 115 -13.82 8.94 16.60
N ARG A 116 -14.36 9.63 15.59
CA ARG A 116 -14.53 11.10 15.61
C ARG A 116 -15.24 11.64 16.85
N GLY A 117 -16.21 10.89 17.40
CA GLY A 117 -16.92 11.29 18.61
C GLY A 117 -16.01 11.43 19.84
N GLY A 118 -14.97 10.59 19.94
CA GLY A 118 -14.03 10.60 21.06
C GLY A 118 -12.88 11.61 20.91
N PHE A 119 -12.72 12.26 19.75
CA PHE A 119 -11.64 13.25 19.57
C PHE A 119 -11.84 14.51 20.41
N ALA A 120 -13.10 14.89 20.67
CA ALA A 120 -13.42 16.09 21.45
C ALA A 120 -13.09 15.95 22.95
N ASP A 121 -12.99 14.73 23.47
CA ASP A 121 -12.65 14.48 24.88
C ASP A 121 -11.13 14.49 25.14
N VAL A 122 -10.31 14.43 24.09
CA VAL A 122 -8.83 14.25 24.20
C VAL A 122 -8.04 15.44 23.62
N LEU A 123 -8.68 16.31 22.83
CA LEU A 123 -8.12 17.56 22.31
C LEU A 123 -8.47 18.74 23.21
#